data_AF-A0A9W7J551-F1
#
_entry.id   AF-A0A9W7J551-F1
#
_cell.length_a   1.000
_cell.length_b   1.000
_cell.length_c   1.000
_cell.angle_alpha   90.00
_cell.angle_beta   90.00
_cell.angle_gamma   90.00
#
_symmetry.space_group_name_H-M   'P 1'
#
loop_
_entity.id
_entity.type
_entity.pdbx_description
1 polymer ?
#
loop_
_entity_poly.entity_id
_entity_poly.type
_entity_poly.pdbx_seq_one_letter_code
_entity_poly.pdbx_strand_id
1 'polypeptide(L)'
;MDVPSLVVVLQAALNPNPAERKATEESLNKFQYTPRHLVRLLQIVIDNNCPMAVRQVASIQFKNFITKNWAPLNPNESHKILQSDKDVIRDYILEIVTYRH
;
A
#
# COMPACT_ATOMS: atom_id res chain seq x y z
N MET A 1 -3.73 -7.80 -8.45
CA MET A 1 -4.33 -8.27 -7.19
C MET A 1 -5.44 -7.31 -6.80
N ASP A 2 -6.64 -7.81 -6.51
CA ASP A 2 -7.77 -7.04 -5.99
C ASP A 2 -7.66 -6.84 -4.46
N VAL A 3 -8.58 -6.07 -3.87
CA VAL A 3 -8.54 -5.73 -2.43
C VAL A 3 -8.68 -6.97 -1.53
N PRO A 4 -9.64 -7.89 -1.74
CA PRO A 4 -9.76 -9.10 -0.90
C PRO A 4 -8.49 -9.95 -0.90
N SER A 5 -7.89 -10.19 -2.07
CA SER A 5 -6.64 -10.95 -2.16
C SER A 5 -5.49 -10.22 -1.46
N LEU A 6 -5.41 -8.89 -1.56
CA LEU A 6 -4.37 -8.11 -0.89
C LEU A 6 -4.51 -8.17 0.64
N VAL A 7 -5.74 -8.14 1.17
CA VAL A 7 -6.01 -8.33 2.60
C VAL A 7 -5.47 -9.68 3.08
N VAL A 8 -5.72 -10.77 2.33
CA VAL A 8 -5.20 -12.11 2.67
C VAL A 8 -3.67 -12.12 2.70
N VAL A 9 -3.02 -11.51 1.71
CA VAL A 9 -1.55 -11.45 1.66
C VAL A 9 -0.98 -10.60 2.81
N LEU A 10 -1.59 -9.46 3.11
CA LEU A 10 -1.18 -8.62 4.24
C LEU A 10 -1.38 -9.34 5.59
N GLN A 11 -2.42 -10.16 5.71
CA GLN A 11 -2.62 -11.01 6.88
C GLN A 11 -1.54 -12.10 7.00
N ALA A 12 -1.10 -12.68 5.89
CA ALA A 12 0.00 -13.64 5.87
C ALA A 12 1.34 -13.01 6.27
N ALA A 13 1.54 -11.71 6.02
CA ALA A 13 2.73 -10.98 6.49
C ALA A 13 2.79 -10.83 8.03
N LEU A 14 1.69 -11.14 8.74
CA LEU A 14 1.61 -11.16 10.20
C LEU A 14 1.82 -12.55 10.81
N ASN A 15 2.07 -13.59 9.99
CA ASN A 15 2.18 -14.96 10.45
C ASN A 15 3.35 -15.14 11.46
N PRO A 16 3.20 -15.89 12.57
CA PRO A 16 4.32 -16.10 13.50
C PRO A 16 5.53 -16.80 12.85
N ASN A 17 5.31 -17.65 11.84
CA ASN A 17 6.35 -18.36 11.12
C ASN A 17 7.25 -17.38 10.32
N PRO A 18 8.55 -17.24 10.64
CA PRO A 18 9.45 -16.33 9.95
C PRO A 18 9.62 -16.64 8.46
N ALA A 19 9.58 -17.92 8.06
CA ALA A 19 9.75 -18.31 6.67
C ALA A 19 8.56 -17.85 5.80
N GLU A 20 7.34 -18.03 6.31
CA GLU A 20 6.11 -17.61 5.63
C GLU A 20 6.01 -16.08 5.54
N ARG A 21 6.39 -15.36 6.61
CA ARG A 21 6.47 -13.89 6.58
C ARG A 21 7.43 -13.40 5.51
N LYS A 22 8.65 -13.93 5.48
CA LYS A 22 9.67 -13.51 4.52
C LYS A 22 9.23 -13.77 3.08
N ALA A 23 8.68 -14.95 2.79
CA ALA A 23 8.15 -15.27 1.46
C ALA A 23 7.01 -14.32 1.04
N THR A 24 6.16 -13.93 2.00
CA THR A 24 5.06 -12.99 1.77
C THR A 24 5.58 -11.57 1.50
N GLU A 25 6.54 -11.09 2.28
CA GLU A 25 7.18 -9.79 2.07
C GLU A 25 7.90 -9.71 0.72
N GLU A 26 8.60 -10.78 0.31
CA GLU A 26 9.22 -10.87 -1.01
C GLU A 26 8.18 -10.80 -2.14
N SER A 27 7.03 -11.44 -1.95
CA SER A 27 5.90 -11.36 -2.89
C SER A 27 5.35 -9.93 -2.98
N LEU A 28 5.07 -9.29 -1.83
CA LEU A 28 4.59 -7.90 -1.76
C LEU A 28 5.57 -6.93 -2.42
N ASN A 29 6.89 -7.14 -2.23
CA ASN A 29 7.94 -6.34 -2.87
C ASN A 29 7.96 -6.45 -4.40
N LYS A 30 7.45 -7.53 -4.99
CA LYS A 30 7.30 -7.65 -6.44
C LYS A 30 6.07 -6.91 -6.93
N PHE A 31 4.98 -6.97 -6.17
CA PHE A 31 3.70 -6.36 -6.56
C PHE A 31 3.59 -4.87 -6.27
N GLN A 32 4.47 -4.31 -5.43
CA GLN A 32 4.39 -2.91 -4.99
C GLN A 32 4.43 -1.88 -6.14
N TYR A 33 5.01 -2.24 -7.29
CA TYR A 33 5.08 -1.38 -8.48
C TYR A 33 3.93 -1.58 -9.47
N THR A 34 2.99 -2.48 -9.18
CA THR A 34 1.86 -2.73 -10.08
C THR A 34 0.86 -1.58 -10.06
N PRO A 35 0.25 -1.23 -11.21
CA PRO A 35 -0.80 -0.22 -11.27
C PRO A 35 -1.88 -0.45 -10.23
N ARG A 36 -2.33 0.64 -9.61
CA ARG A 36 -3.36 0.69 -8.56
C ARG A 36 -2.99 -0.01 -7.25
N HIS A 37 -1.78 -0.54 -7.09
CA HIS A 37 -1.38 -1.20 -5.84
C HIS A 37 -1.48 -0.25 -4.64
N LEU A 38 -0.94 0.96 -4.78
CA LEU A 38 -1.00 1.98 -3.73
C LEU A 38 -2.42 2.44 -3.41
N VAL A 39 -3.27 2.57 -4.44
CA VAL A 39 -4.68 2.91 -4.25
C VAL A 39 -5.38 1.83 -3.42
N ARG A 40 -5.12 0.55 -3.70
CA ARG A 40 -5.68 -0.57 -2.93
C ARG A 40 -5.16 -0.61 -1.50
N LEU A 41 -3.87 -0.33 -1.26
CA LEU A 41 -3.34 -0.19 0.10
C LEU A 41 -4.09 0.91 0.86
N LEU A 42 -4.29 2.07 0.24
CA LEU A 42 -5.00 3.18 0.87
C LEU A 42 -6.47 2.84 1.18
N GLN A 43 -7.16 2.15 0.27
CA GLN A 43 -8.52 1.63 0.49
C GLN A 43 -8.57 0.70 1.72
N ILE A 44 -7.58 -0.18 1.89
CA ILE A 44 -7.50 -1.06 3.06
C ILE A 44 -7.25 -0.25 4.34
N VAL A 45 -6.37 0.77 4.30
CA VAL A 45 -6.05 1.61 5.47
C VAL A 45 -7.30 2.31 6.02
N ILE A 46 -8.19 2.78 5.15
CA ILE A 46 -9.39 3.53 5.54
C ILE A 46 -10.61 2.65 5.82
N ASP A 47 -10.63 1.39 5.35
CA ASP A 47 -11.74 0.48 5.57
C ASP A 47 -11.85 0.08 7.04
N ASN A 48 -12.88 0.59 7.72
CA ASN A 48 -13.15 0.29 9.13
C ASN A 48 -13.63 -1.14 9.38
N ASN A 49 -14.02 -1.87 8.34
CA ASN A 49 -14.37 -3.30 8.45
C ASN A 49 -13.13 -4.21 8.34
N CYS A 50 -11.99 -3.67 7.90
CA CYS A 50 -10.76 -4.42 7.81
C CYS A 50 -10.09 -4.58 9.19
N PRO A 51 -9.56 -5.77 9.57
CA PRO A 51 -8.90 -5.96 10.85
C PRO A 51 -7.79 -4.93 11.09
N MET A 52 -7.73 -4.36 12.30
CA MET A 52 -6.77 -3.31 12.67
C MET A 52 -5.33 -3.68 12.32
N ALA A 53 -4.92 -4.92 12.58
CA ALA A 53 -3.56 -5.39 12.27
C ALA A 53 -3.26 -5.34 10.77
N VAL A 54 -4.21 -5.71 9.91
CA VAL A 54 -4.06 -5.62 8.44
C VAL A 54 -3.94 -4.16 8.01
N ARG A 55 -4.79 -3.27 8.57
CA ARG A 55 -4.74 -1.83 8.31
C ARG A 55 -3.39 -1.22 8.69
N GLN A 56 -2.80 -1.66 9.80
CA GLN A 56 -1.49 -1.22 10.24
C GLN A 56 -0.37 -1.64 9.29
N VAL A 57 -0.35 -2.90 8.85
CA VAL A 57 0.63 -3.38 7.86
C VAL A 57 0.48 -2.64 6.54
N ALA A 58 -0.76 -2.45 6.06
CA ALA A 58 -1.04 -1.68 4.85
C ALA A 58 -0.52 -0.24 4.97
N SER A 59 -0.74 0.41 6.12
CA SER A 59 -0.27 1.78 6.40
C SER A 59 1.26 1.88 6.36
N ILE A 60 1.94 0.91 6.97
CA ILE A 60 3.42 0.85 6.99
C ILE A 60 3.96 0.69 5.58
N GLN A 61 3.41 -0.26 4.81
CA GLN A 61 3.85 -0.48 3.42
C GLN A 61 3.59 0.73 2.53
N PHE A 62 2.40 1.33 2.64
CA PHE A 62 2.03 2.54 1.91
C PHE A 62 3.00 3.69 2.20
N LYS A 63 3.27 3.99 3.48
CA LYS A 63 4.20 5.05 3.90
C LYS A 63 5.61 4.79 3.37
N ASN A 64 6.11 3.57 3.55
CA ASN A 64 7.47 3.18 3.13
C ASN A 64 7.64 3.31 1.62
N PHE A 65 6.62 2.95 0.84
CA PHE A 65 6.66 3.06 -0.61
C PHE A 65 6.62 4.51 -1.08
N ILE A 66 5.65 5.30 -0.61
CA ILE A 66 5.50 6.71 -1.03
C ILE A 66 6.75 7.52 -0.68
N THR A 67 7.30 7.32 0.53
CA THR A 67 8.50 8.05 0.97
C THR A 67 9.67 7.89 0.00
N LYS A 68 9.80 6.72 -0.64
CA LYS A 68 10.90 6.40 -1.55
C LYS A 68 10.60 6.69 -3.02
N ASN A 69 9.33 6.66 -3.42
CA ASN A 69 8.94 6.54 -4.83
C ASN A 69 7.94 7.62 -5.30
N TRP A 70 7.56 8.58 -4.45
CA TRP A 70 6.59 9.62 -4.81
C TRP A 70 7.03 10.44 -6.04
N ALA A 71 8.30 10.83 -6.07
CA ALA A 71 8.91 11.53 -7.18
C ALA A 71 10.28 10.91 -7.49
N PRO A 72 10.72 10.93 -8.77
CA PRO A 72 12.07 10.53 -9.13
C PRO A 72 13.08 11.44 -8.41
N LEU A 73 14.18 10.87 -7.92
CA LEU A 73 15.22 11.64 -7.24
C LEU A 73 16.13 12.35 -8.26
N ASN A 74 16.23 11.79 -9.46
CA ASN A 74 17.00 12.34 -10.56
C ASN A 74 16.10 12.63 -11.77
N PRO A 75 16.34 13.69 -12.56
CA PRO A 75 15.52 14.03 -13.72
C PRO A 75 15.43 12.92 -14.78
N ASN A 76 16.42 12.02 -14.81
CA ASN A 76 16.51 10.91 -15.77
C ASN A 76 15.88 9.62 -15.25
N GLU A 77 15.40 9.59 -14.00
CA GLU A 77 14.75 8.41 -13.41
C GLU A 77 13.28 8.35 -13.84
N SER A 78 12.82 7.15 -14.22
CA SER A 78 11.41 6.95 -14.57
C SER A 78 10.50 7.05 -13.33
N HIS A 79 9.29 7.54 -13.53
CA HIS A 79 8.28 7.53 -12.49
C HIS A 79 7.87 6.09 -12.14
N LYS A 80 7.96 5.75 -10.85
CA LYS A 80 7.56 4.43 -10.32
C LYS A 80 6.08 4.33 -9.96
N ILE A 81 5.37 5.46 -9.96
CA ILE A 81 3.93 5.56 -9.67
C ILE A 81 3.27 6.24 -10.84
N LEU A 82 2.20 5.64 -11.36
CA LEU A 82 1.38 6.23 -12.41
C LEU A 82 0.76 7.55 -11.92
N GLN A 83 0.68 8.53 -12.82
CA GLN A 83 0.09 9.82 -12.47
C GLN A 83 -1.37 9.68 -12.02
N SER A 84 -2.16 8.82 -12.69
CA SER A 84 -3.55 8.52 -12.29
C SER A 84 -3.67 7.96 -10.87
N ASP A 85 -2.73 7.12 -10.45
CA ASP A 85 -2.70 6.61 -9.07
C ASP A 85 -2.35 7.74 -8.08
N LYS A 86 -1.45 8.67 -8.44
CA LYS A 86 -1.13 9.84 -7.61
C LYS A 86 -2.33 10.74 -7.40
N ASP A 87 -3.09 10.98 -8.46
CA ASP A 87 -4.26 11.88 -8.42
C ASP A 87 -5.30 11.30 -7.46
N VAL A 88 -5.62 10.01 -7.60
CA VAL A 88 -6.51 9.31 -6.66
C VAL A 88 -5.98 9.36 -5.22
N ILE A 89 -4.68 9.10 -5.00
CA ILE A 89 -4.10 9.14 -3.65
C ILE A 89 -4.25 10.53 -3.01
N ARG A 90 -4.10 11.61 -3.77
CA ARG A 90 -4.27 12.98 -3.24
C ARG A 90 -5.70 13.22 -2.78
N ASP A 91 -6.69 12.83 -3.59
CA ASP A 91 -8.11 12.99 -3.27
C ASP A 91 -8.47 12.24 -1.98
N TYR A 92 -8.05 10.97 -1.87
CA TYR A 92 -8.31 10.15 -0.69
C TYR A 92 -7.59 10.67 0.57
N ILE A 93 -6.34 11.15 0.47
CA ILE A 93 -5.62 11.69 1.63
C ILE A 93 -6.34 12.93 2.18
N LEU A 94 -6.83 13.80 1.30
CA LEU A 94 -7.60 14.97 1.72
C LEU A 94 -8.89 14.55 2.43
N GLU A 95 -9.57 13.53 1.94
CA GLU A 95 -10.77 12.99 2.58
C GLU A 95 -10.47 12.48 4.00
N ILE A 96 -9.39 11.72 4.17
CA ILE A 96 -8.97 11.15 5.47
C ILE A 96 -8.63 12.26 6.49
N VAL A 97 -7.91 13.29 6.07
CA VAL A 97 -7.47 14.37 6.97
C VAL A 97 -8.61 15.33 7.31
N THR A 98 -9.53 15.55 6.36
CA THR A 98 -10.61 16.54 6.50
C THR A 98 -11.85 15.97 7.18
N TYR A 99 -12.20 14.70 6.94
CA TYR A 99 -13.49 14.12 7.33
C TYR A 99 -13.38 12.97 8.34
N ARG A 100 -12.26 12.85 9.07
CA ARG A 100 -12.17 11.90 10.19
C ARG A 100 -13.08 12.34 11.34
N HIS A 101 -14.30 11.81 11.36
CA HIS A 101 -15.22 11.79 12.50
C HIS A 101 -14.97 10.56 13.38
#